data_AF-A0A2D4NXT6-F1
#
_entry.id   AF-A0A2D4NXT6-F1
#
_cell.length_a   1.000
_cell.length_b   1.000
_cell.length_c   1.000
_cell.angle_alpha   90.00
_cell.angle_beta   90.00
_cell.angle_gamma   90.00
#
_symmetry.space_group_name_H-M   'P 1'
#
loop_
_entity.id
_entity.type
_entity.pdbx_description
1 polymer ?
#
loop_
_entity_poly.entity_id
_entity_poly.type
_entity_poly.pdbx_seq_one_letter_code
_entity_poly.pdbx_strand_id
1 'polypeptide(L)'
;EEKEKEKTAELQIMMQMLQNIQGKTDKIENMEKNIENIGKNTEDTGKKVENIEKKTENIEKRVENIEKKQKKQMEKWKTYNRQQYDARIKKIEDKDIQRDKKMGEMDIRLTEVERDRSGLGWEIDKSEFYLRFQNVEEEKGEDLVEVMANILAEALEITIEKMKD
;
A
#
# COMPACT_ATOMS: atom_id res chain seq x y z
N GLU A 1 60.48 15.02 -99.05
CA GLU A 1 60.74 14.37 -97.75
C GLU A 1 60.15 15.13 -96.57
N GLU A 2 60.36 16.44 -96.44
CA GLU A 2 59.89 17.22 -95.27
C GLU A 2 58.36 17.24 -95.09
N LYS A 3 57.59 17.47 -96.18
CA LYS A 3 56.11 17.41 -96.17
C LYS A 3 55.52 16.04 -95.81
N GLU A 4 56.24 14.94 -96.06
CA GLU A 4 55.76 13.61 -95.66
C GLU A 4 56.02 13.33 -94.18
N LYS A 5 57.16 13.82 -93.64
CA LYS A 5 57.49 13.73 -92.21
C LYS A 5 56.50 14.54 -91.35
N GLU A 6 56.07 15.70 -91.83
CA GLU A 6 55.05 16.53 -91.18
C GLU A 6 53.68 15.81 -91.15
N LYS A 7 53.22 15.27 -92.28
CA LYS A 7 51.98 14.47 -92.34
C LYS A 7 52.02 13.24 -91.43
N THR A 8 53.15 12.56 -91.31
CA THR A 8 53.29 11.40 -90.42
C THR A 8 53.27 11.80 -88.94
N ALA A 9 53.88 12.94 -88.58
CA ALA A 9 53.80 13.47 -87.22
C ALA A 9 52.37 13.88 -86.83
N GLU A 10 51.64 14.55 -87.73
CA GLU A 10 50.22 14.89 -87.53
C GLU A 10 49.36 13.63 -87.33
N LEU A 11 49.59 12.58 -88.13
CA LEU A 11 48.87 11.32 -88.04
C LEU A 11 49.14 10.61 -86.70
N GLN A 12 50.38 10.65 -86.22
CA GLN A 12 50.76 10.09 -84.92
C GLN A 12 50.13 10.85 -83.75
N ILE A 13 50.10 12.18 -83.81
CA ILE A 13 49.40 13.01 -82.82
C ILE A 13 47.90 12.68 -82.80
N MET A 14 47.27 12.57 -83.97
CA MET A 14 45.86 12.23 -84.09
C MET A 14 45.54 10.85 -83.50
N MET A 15 46.42 9.87 -83.74
CA MET A 15 46.31 8.52 -83.19
C MET A 15 46.44 8.51 -81.66
N GLN A 16 47.34 9.31 -81.10
CA GLN A 16 47.48 9.50 -79.65
C GLN A 16 46.23 10.15 -79.03
N MET A 17 45.65 11.15 -79.70
CA MET A 17 44.40 11.79 -79.25
C MET A 17 43.24 10.79 -79.24
N LEU A 18 43.11 9.96 -80.27
CA LEU A 18 42.07 8.92 -80.35
C LEU A 18 42.19 7.90 -79.21
N GLN A 19 43.40 7.42 -78.90
CA GLN A 19 43.63 6.52 -77.77
C GLN A 19 43.24 7.16 -76.43
N ASN A 20 43.57 8.44 -76.23
CA ASN A 20 43.19 9.18 -75.03
C ASN A 20 41.67 9.36 -74.90
N ILE A 21 40.98 9.61 -76.01
CA ILE A 21 39.51 9.70 -76.04
C ILE A 21 38.91 8.35 -75.67
N GLN A 22 39.38 7.27 -76.30
CA GLN A 22 38.88 5.92 -76.06
C GLN A 22 39.05 5.51 -74.59
N GLY A 23 40.22 5.75 -73.99
CA GLY A 23 40.44 5.47 -72.57
C GLY A 23 39.62 6.35 -71.61
N LYS A 24 39.20 7.56 -72.03
CA LYS A 24 38.23 8.36 -71.27
C LYS A 24 36.81 7.81 -71.42
N THR A 25 36.42 7.36 -72.61
CA THR A 25 35.13 6.74 -72.87
C THR A 25 34.94 5.48 -72.04
N ASP A 26 35.94 4.59 -71.97
CA ASP A 26 35.87 3.37 -71.15
C ASP A 26 35.70 3.68 -69.65
N LYS A 27 36.32 4.77 -69.17
CA LYS A 27 36.14 5.24 -67.79
C LYS A 27 34.73 5.76 -67.56
N ILE A 28 34.15 6.48 -68.51
CA ILE A 28 32.78 6.99 -68.44
C ILE A 28 31.80 5.81 -68.38
N GLU A 29 31.92 4.83 -69.27
CA GLU A 29 31.03 3.66 -69.28
C GLU A 29 31.10 2.88 -67.94
N ASN A 30 32.29 2.73 -67.37
CA ASN A 30 32.44 2.11 -66.05
C ASN A 30 31.81 2.94 -64.93
N MET A 31 31.91 4.28 -64.98
CA MET A 31 31.22 5.14 -64.03
C MET A 31 29.70 5.04 -64.16
N GLU A 32 29.16 4.98 -65.38
CA GLU A 32 27.73 4.82 -65.63
C GLU A 32 27.19 3.51 -65.03
N LYS A 33 27.90 2.39 -65.25
CA LYS A 33 27.56 1.09 -64.64
C LYS A 33 27.57 1.16 -63.10
N ASN A 34 28.55 1.85 -62.52
CA ASN A 34 28.62 2.03 -61.07
C ASN A 34 27.46 2.88 -60.55
N ILE A 35 27.09 3.95 -61.26
CA ILE A 35 25.95 4.81 -60.91
C ILE A 35 24.65 4.00 -60.97
N GLU A 36 24.45 3.17 -62.00
CA GLU A 36 23.27 2.31 -62.10
C GLU A 36 23.18 1.34 -60.92
N ASN A 37 24.29 0.71 -60.55
CA ASN A 37 24.35 -0.20 -59.39
C ASN A 37 24.05 0.53 -58.07
N ILE A 38 24.56 1.76 -57.89
CA ILE A 38 24.22 2.61 -56.74
C ILE A 38 22.73 2.92 -56.73
N GLY A 39 22.13 3.23 -57.88
CA GLY A 39 20.69 3.46 -58.02
C GLY A 39 19.85 2.28 -57.53
N LYS A 40 20.17 1.06 -58.01
CA LYS A 40 19.49 -0.18 -57.60
C LYS A 40 19.61 -0.43 -56.08
N ASN A 41 20.81 -0.29 -55.54
CA ASN A 41 21.05 -0.45 -54.10
C ASN A 41 20.29 0.59 -53.25
N THR A 42 20.16 1.81 -53.77
CA THR A 42 19.42 2.90 -53.11
C THR A 42 17.92 2.58 -53.07
N GLU A 43 17.36 2.08 -54.17
CA GLU A 43 15.97 1.65 -54.24
C GLU A 43 15.67 0.50 -53.28
N ASP A 44 16.53 -0.52 -53.24
CA ASP A 44 16.40 -1.64 -52.31
C ASP A 44 16.51 -1.21 -50.84
N THR A 45 17.36 -0.22 -50.56
CA THR A 45 17.45 0.39 -49.24
C THR A 45 16.15 1.12 -48.89
N GLY A 46 15.57 1.88 -49.84
CA GLY A 46 14.27 2.53 -49.68
C GLY A 46 13.15 1.54 -49.32
N LYS A 47 13.05 0.41 -50.03
CA LYS A 47 12.07 -0.65 -49.74
C LYS A 47 12.26 -1.25 -48.33
N LYS A 48 13.51 -1.41 -47.88
CA LYS A 48 13.80 -1.89 -46.52
C LYS A 48 13.38 -0.86 -45.46
N VAL A 49 13.61 0.42 -45.71
CA VAL A 49 13.20 1.52 -44.81
C VAL A 49 11.68 1.55 -44.68
N GLU A 50 10.94 1.52 -45.78
CA GLU A 50 9.47 1.51 -45.75
C GLU A 50 8.91 0.32 -44.95
N ASN A 51 9.53 -0.87 -45.10
CA ASN A 51 9.16 -2.04 -44.31
C ASN A 51 9.46 -1.90 -42.82
N ILE A 52 10.54 -1.21 -42.46
CA ILE A 52 10.87 -0.90 -41.06
C ILE A 52 9.84 0.06 -40.49
N GLU A 53 9.48 1.13 -41.21
CA GLU A 53 8.46 2.10 -40.79
C GLU A 53 7.12 1.42 -40.48
N LYS A 54 6.63 0.55 -41.38
CA LYS A 54 5.39 -0.21 -41.16
C LYS A 54 5.47 -1.13 -39.94
N LYS A 55 6.64 -1.72 -39.66
CA LYS A 55 6.84 -2.54 -38.45
C LYS A 55 6.85 -1.68 -37.19
N THR A 56 7.48 -0.51 -37.23
CA THR A 56 7.52 0.44 -36.12
C THR A 56 6.11 0.91 -35.75
N GLU A 57 5.29 1.31 -36.74
CA GLU A 57 3.90 1.72 -36.50
C GLU A 57 3.07 0.60 -35.83
N ASN A 58 3.27 -0.64 -36.27
CA ASN A 58 2.61 -1.80 -35.65
C ASN A 58 3.09 -2.06 -34.21
N ILE A 59 4.37 -1.83 -33.92
CA ILE A 59 4.92 -1.94 -32.57
C ILE A 59 4.29 -0.87 -31.67
N GLU A 60 4.21 0.38 -32.13
CA GLU A 60 3.60 1.49 -31.38
C GLU A 60 2.15 1.19 -30.99
N LYS A 61 1.33 0.72 -31.94
CA LYS A 61 -0.07 0.30 -31.67
C LYS A 61 -0.15 -0.84 -30.65
N ARG A 62 0.80 -1.76 -30.66
CA ARG A 62 0.86 -2.86 -29.68
C ARG A 62 1.24 -2.35 -28.29
N VAL A 63 2.20 -1.44 -28.21
CA VAL A 63 2.64 -0.80 -26.95
C VAL A 63 1.48 -0.05 -26.32
N GLU A 64 0.76 0.80 -27.08
CA GLU A 64 -0.38 1.56 -26.58
C GLU A 64 -1.48 0.64 -26.01
N ASN A 65 -1.74 -0.49 -26.68
CA ASN A 65 -2.70 -1.48 -26.21
C ASN A 65 -2.27 -2.19 -24.92
N ILE A 66 -0.96 -2.46 -24.76
CA ILE A 66 -0.40 -3.04 -23.53
C ILE A 66 -0.55 -2.05 -22.37
N GLU A 67 -0.21 -0.79 -22.57
CA GLU A 67 -0.33 0.26 -21.56
C GLU A 67 -1.78 0.43 -21.08
N LYS A 68 -2.75 0.47 -22.01
CA LYS A 68 -4.18 0.52 -21.68
C LYS A 68 -4.61 -0.68 -20.82
N LYS A 69 -4.15 -1.89 -21.16
CA LYS A 69 -4.45 -3.11 -20.38
C LYS A 69 -3.82 -3.06 -18.98
N GLN A 70 -2.57 -2.63 -18.87
CA GLN A 70 -1.88 -2.49 -17.59
C GLN A 70 -2.59 -1.48 -16.68
N LYS A 71 -2.96 -0.31 -17.21
CA LYS A 71 -3.71 0.71 -16.46
C LYS A 71 -5.04 0.15 -15.94
N LYS A 72 -5.80 -0.56 -16.78
CA LYS A 72 -7.06 -1.19 -16.38
C LYS A 72 -6.89 -2.23 -15.27
N GLN A 73 -5.83 -3.04 -15.35
CA GLN A 73 -5.54 -4.06 -14.32
C GLN A 73 -5.12 -3.40 -12.99
N MET A 74 -4.31 -2.35 -13.05
CA MET A 74 -3.90 -1.58 -11.87
C MET A 74 -5.11 -0.97 -11.16
N GLU A 75 -6.03 -0.35 -11.89
CA GLU A 75 -7.25 0.23 -11.30
C GLU A 75 -8.13 -0.85 -10.66
N LYS A 76 -8.34 -1.98 -11.33
CA LYS A 76 -9.06 -3.12 -10.73
C LYS A 76 -8.42 -3.60 -9.44
N TRP A 77 -7.09 -3.72 -9.40
CA TRP A 77 -6.35 -4.15 -8.22
C TRP A 77 -6.50 -3.15 -7.06
N LYS A 78 -6.42 -1.84 -7.35
CA LYS A 78 -6.66 -0.78 -6.36
C LYS A 78 -8.07 -0.86 -5.78
N THR A 79 -9.10 -1.03 -6.63
CA THR A 79 -10.49 -1.16 -6.18
C THR A 79 -10.69 -2.39 -5.31
N TYR A 80 -10.16 -3.54 -5.75
CA TYR A 80 -10.27 -4.79 -4.98
C TYR A 80 -9.62 -4.65 -3.61
N ASN A 81 -8.40 -4.13 -3.53
CA ASN A 81 -7.73 -3.94 -2.24
C ASN A 81 -8.46 -2.96 -1.34
N ARG A 82 -8.97 -1.85 -1.89
CA ARG A 82 -9.77 -0.90 -1.12
C ARG A 82 -10.98 -1.60 -0.49
N GLN A 83 -11.74 -2.37 -1.27
CA GLN A 83 -12.89 -3.13 -0.76
C GLN A 83 -12.50 -4.13 0.33
N GLN A 84 -11.35 -4.78 0.22
CA GLN A 84 -10.85 -5.70 1.27
C GLN A 84 -10.52 -4.96 2.57
N TYR A 85 -9.90 -3.79 2.49
CA TYR A 85 -9.63 -2.96 3.66
C TYR A 85 -10.92 -2.44 4.28
N ASP A 86 -11.85 -1.91 3.48
CA ASP A 86 -13.14 -1.40 3.96
C ASP A 86 -13.94 -2.50 4.69
N ALA A 87 -13.99 -3.71 4.12
CA ALA A 87 -14.66 -4.85 4.74
C ALA A 87 -14.00 -5.31 6.06
N ARG A 88 -12.67 -5.20 6.16
CA ARG A 88 -11.94 -5.51 7.39
C ARG A 88 -12.17 -4.47 8.46
N ILE A 89 -12.14 -3.18 8.10
CA ILE A 89 -12.42 -2.07 9.01
C ILE A 89 -13.83 -2.21 9.59
N LYS A 90 -14.84 -2.43 8.75
CA LYS A 90 -16.22 -2.61 9.21
C LYS A 90 -16.37 -3.74 10.23
N LYS A 91 -15.69 -4.88 10.01
CA LYS A 91 -15.67 -6.00 10.98
C LYS A 91 -15.01 -5.65 12.31
N ILE A 92 -14.03 -4.73 12.31
CA ILE A 92 -13.38 -4.26 13.54
C ILE A 92 -14.33 -3.32 14.27
N GLU A 93 -14.94 -2.37 13.56
CA GLU A 93 -15.92 -1.43 14.12
C GLU A 93 -17.10 -2.18 14.75
N ASP A 94 -17.68 -3.17 14.06
CA ASP A 94 -18.77 -3.99 14.60
C ASP A 94 -18.36 -4.73 15.89
N LYS A 95 -17.11 -5.22 15.95
CA LYS A 95 -16.57 -5.89 17.15
C LYS A 95 -16.31 -4.91 18.29
N ASP A 96 -15.90 -3.69 17.99
CA ASP A 96 -15.68 -2.65 18.99
C ASP A 96 -17.01 -2.21 19.59
N ILE A 97 -18.03 -1.97 18.77
CA ILE A 97 -19.40 -1.68 19.23
C ILE A 97 -19.94 -2.79 20.13
N GLN A 98 -19.72 -4.06 19.78
CA GLN A 98 -20.13 -5.19 20.63
C GLN A 98 -19.38 -5.24 21.96
N ARG A 99 -18.07 -4.92 21.95
CA ARG A 99 -17.26 -4.86 23.16
C ARG A 99 -17.71 -3.74 24.08
N ASP A 100 -17.99 -2.57 23.54
CA ASP A 100 -18.49 -1.41 24.30
C ASP A 100 -19.84 -1.73 24.95
N LYS A 101 -20.75 -2.37 24.21
CA LYS A 101 -22.04 -2.81 24.76
C LYS A 101 -21.84 -3.79 25.92
N LYS A 102 -20.97 -4.79 25.76
CA LYS A 102 -20.68 -5.78 26.80
C LYS A 102 -20.01 -5.15 28.01
N MET A 103 -19.15 -4.16 27.81
CA MET A 103 -18.52 -3.40 28.90
C MET A 103 -19.58 -2.64 29.71
N GLY A 104 -20.49 -1.92 29.03
CA GLY A 104 -21.60 -1.24 29.70
C GLY A 104 -22.51 -2.19 30.48
N GLU A 105 -22.81 -3.38 29.94
CA GLU A 105 -23.57 -4.41 30.67
C GLU A 105 -22.82 -4.92 31.92
N MET A 106 -21.49 -5.07 31.85
CA MET A 106 -20.68 -5.45 33.00
C MET A 106 -20.64 -4.35 34.06
N ASP A 107 -20.52 -3.08 33.67
CA ASP A 107 -20.53 -1.94 34.60
C ASP A 107 -21.85 -1.87 35.38
N ILE A 108 -22.98 -2.09 34.70
CA ILE A 108 -24.31 -2.15 35.33
C ILE A 108 -24.35 -3.30 36.36
N ARG A 109 -23.94 -4.51 35.95
CA ARG A 109 -23.93 -5.68 36.84
C ARG A 109 -22.98 -5.51 38.04
N LEU A 110 -21.83 -4.87 37.84
CA LEU A 110 -20.88 -4.59 38.91
C LEU A 110 -21.50 -3.63 39.94
N THR A 111 -22.14 -2.57 39.46
CA THR A 111 -22.86 -1.61 40.30
C THR A 111 -23.96 -2.29 41.14
N GLU A 112 -24.73 -3.20 40.53
CA GLU A 112 -25.76 -3.97 41.24
C GLU A 112 -25.14 -4.88 42.32
N VAL A 113 -24.06 -5.61 42.00
CA VAL A 113 -23.37 -6.48 42.97
C VAL A 113 -22.77 -5.68 44.12
N GLU A 114 -22.17 -4.52 43.87
CA GLU A 114 -21.64 -3.64 44.92
C GLU A 114 -22.76 -3.12 45.84
N ARG A 115 -23.91 -2.77 45.27
CA ARG A 115 -25.10 -2.35 46.04
C ARG A 115 -25.67 -3.50 46.89
N ASP A 116 -25.81 -4.69 46.31
CA ASP A 116 -26.38 -5.83 47.04
C ASP A 116 -25.42 -6.35 48.13
N ARG A 117 -24.11 -6.33 47.87
CA ARG A 117 -23.09 -6.70 48.85
C ARG A 117 -23.01 -5.71 50.00
N SER A 118 -23.14 -4.41 49.72
CA SER A 118 -23.24 -3.41 50.79
C SER A 118 -24.50 -3.67 51.62
N GLY A 119 -25.68 -3.84 51.02
CA GLY A 119 -26.90 -4.22 51.77
C GLY A 119 -26.72 -5.44 52.69
N LEU A 120 -26.15 -6.53 52.17
CA LEU A 120 -25.85 -7.74 52.96
C LEU A 120 -24.81 -7.51 54.06
N GLY A 121 -23.79 -6.70 53.82
CA GLY A 121 -22.81 -6.34 54.84
C GLY A 121 -23.46 -5.67 56.05
N TRP A 122 -24.32 -4.68 55.79
CA TRP A 122 -25.08 -4.00 56.84
C TRP A 122 -26.02 -4.95 57.59
N GLU A 123 -26.62 -5.94 56.93
CA GLU A 123 -27.46 -6.96 57.57
C GLU A 123 -26.64 -7.95 58.43
N ILE A 124 -25.44 -8.33 57.99
CA ILE A 124 -24.51 -9.19 58.74
C ILE A 124 -24.01 -8.46 59.98
N ASP A 125 -23.51 -7.23 59.82
CA ASP A 125 -23.00 -6.41 60.93
C ASP A 125 -24.09 -6.19 61.99
N LYS A 126 -25.32 -5.92 61.54
CA LYS A 126 -26.49 -5.82 62.41
C LYS A 126 -26.83 -7.14 63.12
N SER A 127 -26.74 -8.26 62.43
CA SER A 127 -27.03 -9.59 63.00
C SER A 127 -25.97 -10.03 64.02
N GLU A 128 -24.69 -9.80 63.72
CA GLU A 128 -23.60 -10.04 64.67
C GLU A 128 -23.76 -9.19 65.93
N PHE A 129 -24.09 -7.90 65.78
CA PHE A 129 -24.37 -7.02 66.90
C PHE A 129 -25.49 -7.57 67.80
N TYR A 130 -26.65 -7.93 67.23
CA TYR A 130 -27.76 -8.45 68.03
C TYR A 130 -27.42 -9.77 68.74
N LEU A 131 -26.65 -10.65 68.11
CA LEU A 131 -26.19 -11.88 68.73
C LEU A 131 -25.23 -11.63 69.89
N ARG A 132 -24.26 -10.71 69.74
CA ARG A 132 -23.36 -10.32 70.84
C ARG A 132 -24.13 -9.68 71.98
N PHE A 133 -25.12 -8.83 71.68
CA PHE A 133 -25.94 -8.15 72.68
C PHE A 133 -26.89 -9.11 73.44
N GLN A 134 -27.43 -10.13 72.79
CA GLN A 134 -28.31 -11.11 73.44
C GLN A 134 -27.58 -12.11 74.32
N ASN A 135 -26.33 -12.43 73.97
CA ASN A 135 -25.51 -13.42 74.68
C ASN A 135 -24.53 -12.77 75.68
N VAL A 136 -24.77 -11.54 76.11
CA VAL A 136 -23.92 -10.90 77.13
C VAL A 136 -24.10 -11.61 78.46
N GLU A 137 -22.99 -12.10 79.02
CA GLU A 137 -22.91 -12.69 80.36
C GLU A 137 -21.97 -11.82 81.22
N GLU A 138 -22.31 -11.66 82.50
CA GLU A 138 -21.49 -10.91 83.46
C GLU A 138 -20.37 -11.82 84.01
N GLU A 139 -19.11 -11.55 83.65
CA GLU A 139 -17.97 -12.23 84.26
C GLU A 139 -17.64 -11.64 85.64
N LYS A 140 -17.01 -12.44 86.51
CA LYS A 140 -16.77 -12.07 87.91
C LYS A 140 -15.81 -10.87 88.02
N GLY A 141 -16.38 -9.68 88.22
CA GLY A 141 -15.66 -8.42 88.35
C GLY A 141 -15.99 -7.37 87.29
N GLU A 142 -16.86 -7.69 86.32
CA GLU A 142 -17.36 -6.77 85.30
C GLU A 142 -18.77 -6.28 85.66
N ASP A 143 -19.11 -5.02 85.34
CA ASP A 143 -20.48 -4.51 85.45
C ASP A 143 -21.23 -4.76 84.14
N LEU A 144 -22.30 -5.55 84.19
CA LEU A 144 -23.09 -5.92 83.03
C LEU A 144 -23.58 -4.68 82.24
N VAL A 145 -23.92 -3.59 82.95
CA VAL A 145 -24.39 -2.35 82.32
C VAL A 145 -23.27 -1.70 81.52
N GLU A 146 -22.03 -1.75 82.01
CA GLU A 146 -20.86 -1.23 81.32
C GLU A 146 -20.52 -2.08 80.09
N VAL A 147 -20.60 -3.41 80.17
CA VAL A 147 -20.39 -4.31 79.01
C VAL A 147 -21.45 -4.08 77.93
N MET A 148 -22.72 -3.95 78.30
CA MET A 148 -23.78 -3.62 77.36
C MET A 148 -23.61 -2.23 76.74
N ALA A 149 -23.20 -1.24 77.54
CA ALA A 149 -22.91 0.11 77.04
C ALA A 149 -21.73 0.12 76.07
N ASN A 150 -20.67 -0.65 76.33
CA ASN A 150 -19.53 -0.79 75.40
C ASN A 150 -19.97 -1.33 74.03
N ILE A 151 -20.78 -2.39 74.01
CA ILE A 151 -21.29 -3.01 72.77
C ILE A 151 -22.17 -2.02 71.99
N LEU A 152 -23.02 -1.25 72.69
CA LEU A 152 -23.84 -0.19 72.08
C LEU A 152 -22.99 0.97 71.54
N ALA A 153 -21.92 1.35 72.24
CA ALA A 153 -20.99 2.40 71.83
C ALA A 153 -20.31 2.06 70.50
N GLU A 154 -19.82 0.81 70.41
CA GLU A 154 -19.15 0.27 69.22
C GLU A 154 -20.07 0.30 68.01
N ALA A 155 -21.31 -0.17 68.16
CA ALA A 155 -22.28 -0.21 67.05
C ALA A 155 -22.77 1.17 66.59
N LEU A 156 -22.78 2.15 67.49
CA LEU A 156 -23.15 3.53 67.18
C LEU A 156 -21.94 4.38 66.75
N GLU A 157 -20.73 3.81 66.75
CA GLU A 157 -19.45 4.51 66.51
C GLU A 157 -19.28 5.78 67.37
N ILE A 158 -19.79 5.76 68.60
CA ILE A 158 -19.69 6.87 69.56
C ILE A 158 -18.95 6.43 70.83
N THR A 159 -18.43 7.41 71.58
CA THR A 159 -17.80 7.13 72.87
C THR A 159 -18.86 6.93 73.96
N ILE A 160 -18.58 6.05 74.92
CA ILE A 160 -19.48 5.76 76.06
C ILE A 160 -19.83 7.02 76.86
N GLU A 161 -18.87 7.95 76.99
CA GLU A 161 -19.08 9.24 77.65
C GLU A 161 -20.27 10.00 77.02
N LYS A 162 -20.39 9.99 75.69
CA LYS A 162 -21.49 10.64 74.97
C LYS A 162 -22.85 9.93 75.11
N MET A 163 -22.89 8.71 75.65
CA MET A 163 -24.14 7.99 75.94
C MET A 163 -24.62 8.16 77.38
N LYS A 164 -23.73 8.61 78.29
CA LYS A 164 -24.02 8.83 79.71
C LYS A 164 -24.46 10.28 80.00
N ASP A 165 -24.30 11.17 79.02
CA ASP A 165 -24.82 12.55 78.99
C ASP A 165 -26.28 12.60 78.51
#